data_AF-A0A2X4UT33-F1
#
_entry.id   AF-A0A2X4UT33-F1
#
_cell.length_a   1.000
_cell.length_b   1.000
_cell.length_c   1.000
_cell.angle_alpha   90.00
_cell.angle_beta   90.00
_cell.angle_gamma   90.00
#
_symmetry.space_group_name_H-M   'P 1'
#
loop_
_entity.id
_entity.type
_entity.pdbx_description
1 polymer ?
#
loop_
_entity_poly.entity_id
_entity_poly.type
_entity_poly.pdbx_seq_one_letter_code
_entity_poly.pdbx_strand_id
1 'polypeptide(L)'
;MHELPLVFFTVLGQSAVGLFLLAFISHRLKLSDWDQLKRANLLAFILMAIGLLCSMFHLGQLFRMFNMLEGVGRSPMSNEIVLGGAFIGLAFCTLFFFYVKKSAALATLFNVLTIAVGLVFVWAMTQVYQLATVASWNTSHTAWQMWATVLVGGGACALLAGVRKLGGIALLVGALLSLLVKPDYLRFVTETDPSLAGMQSTLWAVQALCLALGVAAAAVAIVKSESAKATLALCACGVIVGELLSRIAFYNLWAVAL
;
A
#
# COMPACT_ATOMS: atom_id res chain seq x y z
N MET A 1 2.46 2.55 -21.63
CA MET A 1 2.64 2.22 -20.20
C MET A 1 3.49 3.28 -19.52
N HIS A 2 3.04 4.54 -19.50
CA HIS A 2 3.78 5.63 -18.87
C HIS A 2 3.63 5.61 -17.34
N GLU A 3 2.48 5.19 -16.81
CA GLU A 3 2.17 5.24 -15.37
C GLU A 3 2.70 4.06 -14.52
N LEU A 4 3.42 3.11 -15.13
CA LEU A 4 3.91 1.92 -14.42
C LEU A 4 4.75 2.24 -13.18
N PRO A 5 5.59 3.30 -13.17
CA PRO A 5 6.29 3.73 -11.96
C PRO A 5 5.37 4.12 -10.79
N LEU A 6 4.26 4.80 -11.07
CA LEU A 6 3.29 5.21 -10.05
C LEU A 6 2.48 4.02 -9.51
N VAL A 7 2.26 2.99 -10.32
CA VAL A 7 1.70 1.71 -9.87
C VAL A 7 2.54 1.13 -8.74
N PHE A 8 3.85 0.99 -8.96
CA PHE A 8 4.74 0.45 -7.93
C PHE A 8 4.83 1.37 -6.72
N PHE A 9 4.98 2.67 -6.93
CA PHE A 9 5.08 3.64 -5.85
C PHE A 9 3.87 3.59 -4.90
N THR A 10 2.65 3.64 -5.45
CA THR A 10 1.42 3.62 -4.65
C THR A 10 1.23 2.29 -3.93
N VAL A 11 1.32 1.15 -4.62
CA VAL A 11 1.07 -0.16 -4.01
C VAL A 11 2.12 -0.50 -2.96
N LEU A 12 3.41 -0.30 -3.28
CA LEU A 12 4.50 -0.61 -2.33
C LEU A 12 4.51 0.37 -1.15
N GLY A 13 4.26 1.66 -1.39
CA GLY A 13 4.15 2.67 -0.34
C GLY A 13 3.01 2.37 0.64
N GLN A 14 1.80 2.11 0.13
CA GLN A 14 0.64 1.75 0.96
C GLN A 14 0.86 0.44 1.72
N SER A 15 1.46 -0.56 1.07
CA SER A 15 1.82 -1.83 1.72
C SER A 15 2.86 -1.64 2.83
N ALA A 16 3.85 -0.76 2.62
CA ALA A 16 4.85 -0.42 3.63
C ALA A 16 4.21 0.28 4.85
N VAL A 17 3.33 1.25 4.64
CA VAL A 17 2.57 1.92 5.71
C VAL A 17 1.76 0.90 6.51
N GLY A 18 1.03 0.02 5.82
CA GLY A 18 0.27 -1.06 6.44
C GLY A 18 1.15 -2.01 7.25
N LEU A 19 2.32 -2.39 6.71
CA LEU A 19 3.24 -3.29 7.40
C LEU A 19 3.82 -2.67 8.67
N PHE A 20 4.23 -1.39 8.65
CA PHE A 20 4.66 -0.67 9.86
C PHE A 20 3.57 -0.68 10.93
N LEU A 21 2.34 -0.32 10.55
CA LEU A 21 1.19 -0.26 11.45
C LEU A 21 0.89 -1.63 12.08
N LEU A 22 0.75 -2.67 11.24
CA LEU A 22 0.37 -4.01 11.69
C LEU A 22 1.49 -4.65 12.52
N ALA A 23 2.75 -4.52 12.14
CA ALA A 23 3.86 -5.04 12.92
C ALA A 23 3.92 -4.39 14.31
N PHE A 24 3.71 -3.08 14.39
CA PHE A 24 3.69 -2.35 15.65
C PHE A 24 2.53 -2.79 16.54
N ILE A 25 1.29 -2.82 16.03
CA ILE A 25 0.12 -3.27 16.80
C ILE A 25 0.31 -4.71 17.28
N SER A 26 0.76 -5.61 16.40
CA SER A 26 1.02 -7.01 16.75
C SER A 26 2.03 -7.13 17.89
N HIS A 27 3.10 -6.32 17.87
CA HIS A 27 4.07 -6.29 18.93
C HIS A 27 3.48 -5.76 20.26
N ARG A 28 2.69 -4.68 20.21
CA ARG A 28 2.02 -4.13 21.40
C ARG A 28 1.02 -5.10 22.02
N LEU A 29 0.37 -5.93 21.20
CA LEU A 29 -0.53 -7.00 21.63
C LEU A 29 0.20 -8.28 22.06
N LYS A 30 1.55 -8.29 22.06
CA LYS A 30 2.38 -9.47 22.38
C LYS A 30 2.11 -10.67 21.46
N LEU A 31 1.62 -10.41 20.24
CA LEU A 31 1.42 -11.43 19.20
C LEU A 31 2.67 -11.64 18.35
N SER A 32 3.63 -10.73 18.44
CA SER A 32 4.93 -10.84 17.79
C SER A 32 6.07 -10.31 18.67
N ASP A 33 7.24 -10.92 18.52
CA ASP A 33 8.46 -10.53 19.21
C ASP A 33 9.13 -9.29 18.59
N TRP A 34 10.22 -8.84 19.24
CA TRP A 34 10.97 -7.67 18.82
C TRP A 34 11.70 -7.85 17.49
N ASP A 35 12.12 -9.07 17.17
CA ASP A 35 12.83 -9.36 15.92
C ASP A 35 11.87 -9.45 14.74
N GLN A 36 10.64 -9.93 14.94
CA GLN A 36 9.55 -9.84 13.98
C GLN A 36 9.21 -8.38 13.65
N LEU A 37 9.12 -7.50 14.66
CA LEU A 37 8.92 -6.07 14.44
C LEU A 37 10.04 -5.46 13.61
N LYS A 38 11.30 -5.74 13.95
CA LYS A 38 12.48 -5.25 13.22
C LYS A 38 12.48 -5.72 11.76
N ARG A 39 12.26 -7.02 11.52
CA ARG A 39 12.21 -7.61 10.18
C ARG A 39 11.08 -7.01 9.34
N ALA A 40 9.90 -6.83 9.93
CA ALA A 40 8.76 -6.21 9.27
C ALA A 40 9.06 -4.75 8.87
N ASN A 41 9.61 -3.96 9.78
CA ASN A 41 9.97 -2.57 9.49
C ASN A 41 11.08 -2.47 8.43
N LEU A 42 12.05 -3.38 8.44
CA LEU A 42 13.09 -3.45 7.41
C LEU A 42 12.48 -3.77 6.04
N LEU A 43 11.58 -4.76 5.98
CA LEU A 43 10.87 -5.09 4.75
C LEU A 43 10.04 -3.90 4.26
N ALA A 44 9.29 -3.23 5.14
CA ALA A 44 8.50 -2.04 4.80
C ALA A 44 9.37 -0.91 4.24
N PHE A 45 10.53 -0.65 4.87
CA PHE A 45 11.50 0.32 4.37
C PHE A 45 11.99 -0.04 2.97
N ILE A 46 12.35 -1.30 2.72
CA ILE A 46 12.78 -1.77 1.39
C ILE A 46 11.67 -1.58 0.35
N LEU A 47 10.43 -1.96 0.66
CA LEU A 47 9.28 -1.78 -0.24
C LEU A 47 9.09 -0.31 -0.61
N MET A 48 9.09 0.59 0.38
CA MET A 48 8.97 2.02 0.13
C MET A 48 10.16 2.57 -0.67
N ALA A 49 11.39 2.15 -0.36
CA ALA A 49 12.58 2.57 -1.10
C ALA A 49 12.50 2.15 -2.58
N ILE A 50 12.08 0.92 -2.86
CA ILE A 50 11.85 0.45 -4.24
C ILE A 50 10.75 1.28 -4.91
N GLY A 51 9.62 1.50 -4.24
CA GLY A 51 8.53 2.32 -4.76
C GLY A 51 8.96 3.74 -5.13
N LEU A 52 9.75 4.39 -4.27
CA LEU A 52 10.32 5.72 -4.52
C LEU A 52 11.35 5.72 -5.67
N LEU A 53 12.21 4.70 -5.73
CA LEU A 53 13.17 4.59 -6.84
C LEU A 53 12.43 4.46 -8.17
N CYS A 54 11.38 3.62 -8.24
CA CYS A 54 10.54 3.51 -9.42
C CYS A 54 9.98 4.89 -9.83
N SER A 55 9.38 5.64 -8.90
CA SER A 55 8.80 6.95 -9.22
C SER A 55 9.84 8.00 -9.64
N MET A 56 11.02 8.00 -9.03
CA MET A 56 12.11 8.92 -9.39
C MET A 56 12.61 8.73 -10.83
N PHE A 57 12.70 7.50 -11.32
CA PHE A 57 13.11 7.23 -12.71
C PHE A 57 12.05 7.70 -13.73
N HIS A 58 10.79 7.87 -13.31
CA HIS A 58 9.73 8.37 -14.18
C HIS A 58 9.79 9.88 -14.41
N LEU A 59 10.10 10.65 -13.35
CA LEU A 59 10.14 12.11 -13.44
C LEU A 59 11.41 12.65 -14.12
N GLY A 60 12.47 11.83 -14.27
CA GLY A 60 13.74 12.23 -14.91
C GLY A 60 14.45 13.41 -14.23
N GLN A 61 13.95 13.91 -13.10
CA GLN A 61 14.30 15.23 -12.57
C GLN A 61 14.30 15.21 -11.04
N LEU A 62 15.26 14.48 -10.45
CA LEU A 62 15.53 14.48 -9.00
C LEU A 62 15.59 15.91 -8.42
N PHE A 63 16.16 16.86 -9.18
CA PHE A 63 16.33 18.24 -8.73
C PHE A 63 15.07 19.10 -8.80
N ARG A 64 14.06 18.73 -9.61
CA ARG A 64 12.78 19.48 -9.63
C ARG A 64 11.93 19.23 -8.40
N MET A 65 12.22 18.17 -7.64
CA MET A 65 11.57 17.91 -6.36
C MET A 65 11.73 19.11 -5.40
N PHE A 66 12.87 19.83 -5.44
CA PHE A 66 13.07 21.02 -4.63
C PHE A 66 12.13 22.16 -5.00
N ASN A 67 11.85 22.33 -6.30
CA ASN A 67 10.88 23.34 -6.77
C ASN A 67 9.45 22.97 -6.34
N MET A 68 9.15 21.67 -6.20
CA MET A 68 7.84 21.21 -5.75
C MET A 68 7.59 21.51 -4.26
N LEU A 69 8.61 21.86 -3.47
CA LEU A 69 8.45 22.29 -2.07
C LEU A 69 7.67 23.60 -1.95
N GLU A 70 7.72 24.47 -2.96
CA GLU A 70 6.95 25.74 -2.98
C GLU A 70 5.43 25.49 -3.02
N GLY A 71 5.01 24.30 -3.47
CA GLY A 71 3.61 23.89 -3.54
C GLY A 71 3.05 23.27 -2.26
N VAL A 72 3.84 23.12 -1.19
CA VAL A 72 3.37 22.50 0.06
C VAL A 72 2.19 23.26 0.65
N GLY A 73 1.15 22.53 1.03
CA GLY A 73 -0.12 23.06 1.51
C GLY A 73 -1.09 23.50 0.40
N ARG A 74 -0.63 23.60 -0.86
CA ARG A 74 -1.44 24.08 -2.01
C ARG A 74 -1.66 23.02 -3.07
N SER A 75 -0.65 22.20 -3.33
CA SER A 75 -0.66 21.15 -4.35
C SER A 75 -0.73 19.77 -3.68
N PRO A 76 -1.74 18.94 -4.00
CA PRO A 76 -1.80 17.56 -3.52
C PRO A 76 -0.53 16.76 -3.84
N MET A 77 0.03 16.96 -5.04
CA MET A 77 1.26 16.28 -5.48
C MET A 77 2.47 16.71 -4.65
N SER A 78 2.61 18.01 -4.36
CA SER A 78 3.69 18.52 -3.50
C SER A 78 3.59 17.94 -2.08
N ASN A 79 2.37 17.87 -1.54
CA ASN A 79 2.12 17.28 -0.22
C ASN A 79 2.50 15.80 -0.18
N GLU A 80 2.09 15.03 -1.19
CA GLU A 80 2.44 13.61 -1.31
C GLU A 80 3.95 13.39 -1.33
N ILE A 81 4.69 14.18 -2.12
CA ILE A 81 6.15 14.07 -2.23
C ILE A 81 6.83 14.33 -0.87
N VAL A 82 6.44 15.41 -0.19
CA VAL A 82 7.02 15.74 1.12
C VAL A 82 6.67 14.69 2.17
N LEU A 83 5.43 14.21 2.19
CA LEU A 83 5.00 13.19 3.13
C LEU A 83 5.66 11.83 2.85
N GLY A 84 5.84 11.46 1.58
CA GLY A 84 6.57 10.26 1.19
C GLY A 84 8.05 10.32 1.58
N GLY A 85 8.68 11.49 1.39
CA GLY A 85 10.06 11.75 1.86
C GLY A 85 10.18 11.71 3.40
N ALA A 86 9.24 12.31 4.11
CA ALA A 86 9.20 12.26 5.57
C ALA A 86 8.97 10.82 6.08
N PHE A 87 8.09 10.06 5.44
CA PHE A 87 7.82 8.67 5.78
C PHE A 87 9.09 7.80 5.67
N ILE A 88 9.80 7.85 4.53
CA ILE A 88 11.03 7.06 4.35
C ILE A 88 12.15 7.53 5.29
N GLY A 89 12.26 8.83 5.55
CA GLY A 89 13.24 9.39 6.49
C GLY A 89 13.01 8.92 7.92
N LEU A 90 11.76 8.96 8.41
CA LEU A 90 11.40 8.44 9.72
C LEU A 90 11.55 6.92 9.80
N ALA A 91 11.22 6.20 8.72
CA ALA A 91 11.45 4.76 8.63
C ALA A 91 12.95 4.43 8.76
N PHE A 92 13.82 5.20 8.12
CA PHE A 92 15.27 5.08 8.29
C PHE A 92 15.70 5.32 9.74
N CYS A 93 15.22 6.40 10.38
CA CYS A 93 15.49 6.67 11.80
C CYS A 93 15.06 5.50 12.70
N THR A 94 13.88 4.93 12.44
CA THR A 94 13.38 3.74 13.15
C THR A 94 14.37 2.58 13.06
N LEU A 95 14.85 2.25 11.86
CA LEU A 95 15.83 1.18 11.66
C LEU A 95 17.19 1.51 12.28
N PHE A 96 17.64 2.75 12.17
CA PHE A 96 18.88 3.21 12.79
C PHE A 96 18.88 3.00 14.30
N PHE A 97 17.79 3.34 14.99
CA PHE A 97 17.67 3.11 16.43
C PHE A 97 17.49 1.64 16.78
N PHE A 98 16.91 0.81 15.91
CA PHE A 98 16.84 -0.64 16.13
C PHE A 98 18.19 -1.35 16.01
N TYR A 99 18.93 -1.07 14.94
CA TYR A 99 20.09 -1.88 14.54
C TYR A 99 21.43 -1.26 14.94
N VAL A 100 21.55 0.06 14.88
CA VAL A 100 22.82 0.77 15.11
C VAL A 100 22.92 1.22 16.56
N LYS A 101 22.02 2.11 17.00
CA LYS A 101 22.04 2.64 18.37
C LYS A 101 21.41 1.71 19.41
N LYS A 102 20.62 0.73 18.96
CA LYS A 102 19.93 -0.27 19.80
C LYS A 102 19.12 0.34 20.95
N SER A 103 18.58 1.55 20.75
CA SER A 103 17.73 2.23 21.74
C SER A 103 16.27 1.88 21.49
N ALA A 104 15.71 1.04 22.35
CA ALA A 104 14.33 0.57 22.20
C ALA A 104 13.30 1.70 22.31
N ALA A 105 13.53 2.67 23.21
CA ALA A 105 12.64 3.81 23.41
C ALA A 105 12.59 4.71 22.16
N LEU A 106 13.76 5.06 21.60
CA LEU A 106 13.82 5.88 20.39
C LEU A 106 13.32 5.14 19.16
N ALA A 107 13.66 3.85 19.01
CA ALA A 107 13.11 3.04 17.91
C ALA A 107 11.58 2.98 17.96
N THR A 108 11.00 2.86 19.15
CA THR A 108 9.54 2.89 19.35
C THR A 108 8.95 4.24 18.99
N LEU A 109 9.56 5.34 19.47
CA LEU A 109 9.11 6.71 19.16
C LEU A 109 9.09 6.97 17.65
N PHE A 110 10.20 6.70 16.97
CA PHE A 110 10.30 6.91 15.53
C PHE A 110 9.36 6.00 14.75
N ASN A 111 9.13 4.76 15.20
CA ASN A 111 8.16 3.86 14.56
C ASN A 111 6.74 4.44 14.62
N VAL A 112 6.30 4.95 15.78
CA VAL A 112 4.99 5.61 15.93
C VAL A 112 4.88 6.83 15.01
N LEU A 113 5.93 7.65 14.94
CA LEU A 113 5.97 8.80 14.02
C LEU A 113 5.91 8.37 12.55
N THR A 114 6.64 7.32 12.17
CA THR A 114 6.60 6.71 10.84
C THR A 114 5.19 6.27 10.47
N ILE A 115 4.48 5.60 11.40
CA ILE A 115 3.10 5.18 11.18
C ILE A 115 2.18 6.39 10.98
N ALA A 116 2.26 7.39 11.87
CA ALA A 116 1.42 8.58 11.79
C ALA A 116 1.62 9.32 10.46
N VAL A 117 2.86 9.59 10.08
CA VAL A 117 3.19 10.25 8.80
C VAL A 117 2.81 9.37 7.61
N GLY A 118 3.01 8.06 7.69
CA GLY A 118 2.61 7.10 6.65
C GLY A 118 1.11 7.10 6.37
N LEU A 119 0.28 7.21 7.40
CA LEU A 119 -1.18 7.31 7.23
C LEU A 119 -1.57 8.63 6.56
N VAL A 120 -0.95 9.74 6.96
CA VAL A 120 -1.18 11.05 6.31
C VAL A 120 -0.67 11.05 4.87
N PHE A 121 0.41 10.32 4.58
CA PHE A 121 0.92 10.10 3.23
C PHE A 121 -0.09 9.34 2.35
N VAL A 122 -0.69 8.26 2.84
CA VAL A 122 -1.76 7.54 2.11
C VAL A 122 -2.97 8.45 1.89
N TRP A 123 -3.34 9.27 2.88
CA TRP A 123 -4.37 10.28 2.68
C TRP A 123 -4.00 11.26 1.56
N ALA A 124 -2.78 11.79 1.55
CA ALA A 124 -2.32 12.69 0.49
C ALA A 124 -2.36 12.04 -0.90
N MET A 125 -2.02 10.75 -1.02
CA MET A 125 -2.19 9.99 -2.27
C MET A 125 -3.63 10.05 -2.79
N THR A 126 -4.64 9.95 -1.92
CA THR A 126 -6.05 10.04 -2.36
C THR A 126 -6.36 11.41 -2.99
N GLN A 127 -5.80 12.48 -2.43
CA GLN A 127 -6.02 13.85 -2.90
C GLN A 127 -5.35 14.12 -4.24
N VAL A 128 -4.29 13.38 -4.57
CA VAL A 128 -3.61 13.48 -5.87
C VAL A 128 -4.49 12.95 -7.00
N TYR A 129 -5.32 11.93 -6.73
CA TYR A 129 -6.09 11.27 -7.77
C TYR A 129 -7.56 11.66 -7.82
N GLN A 130 -8.14 12.20 -6.75
CA GLN A 130 -9.50 12.77 -6.76
C GLN A 130 -9.50 14.14 -7.47
N LEU A 131 -9.20 14.13 -8.77
CA LEU A 131 -9.11 15.30 -9.62
C LEU A 131 -10.43 15.51 -10.38
N ALA A 132 -10.96 16.75 -10.34
CA ALA A 132 -12.19 17.10 -11.06
C ALA A 132 -12.13 16.81 -12.58
N THR A 133 -10.93 16.76 -13.16
CA THR A 133 -10.70 16.53 -14.58
C THR A 133 -10.79 15.07 -15.02
N VAL A 134 -10.81 14.11 -14.08
CA VAL A 134 -10.86 12.67 -14.39
C VAL A 134 -12.01 12.04 -13.61
N ALA A 135 -13.17 11.93 -14.26
CA ALA A 135 -14.42 11.51 -13.60
C ALA A 135 -14.32 10.13 -12.94
N SER A 136 -13.62 9.18 -13.58
CA SER A 136 -13.40 7.82 -13.07
C SER A 136 -12.59 7.78 -11.76
N TRP A 137 -11.78 8.82 -11.49
CA TRP A 137 -10.97 8.93 -10.28
C TRP A 137 -11.59 9.87 -9.23
N ASN A 138 -12.46 10.79 -9.63
CA ASN A 138 -13.09 11.75 -8.73
C ASN A 138 -14.29 11.17 -7.95
N THR A 139 -14.01 10.14 -7.14
CA THR A 139 -15.03 9.39 -6.40
C THR A 139 -14.46 8.86 -5.09
N SER A 140 -15.32 8.52 -4.13
CA SER A 140 -14.94 7.82 -2.90
C SER A 140 -14.32 6.44 -3.17
N HIS A 141 -14.58 5.82 -4.33
CA HIS A 141 -13.94 4.55 -4.69
C HIS A 141 -12.42 4.65 -4.76
N THR A 142 -11.89 5.80 -5.21
CA THR A 142 -10.44 6.05 -5.21
C THR A 142 -9.88 5.98 -3.80
N ALA A 143 -10.50 6.68 -2.85
CA ALA A 143 -10.08 6.64 -1.46
C ALA A 143 -10.16 5.21 -0.91
N TRP A 144 -11.27 4.50 -1.15
CA TRP A 144 -11.42 3.10 -0.73
C TRP A 144 -10.32 2.20 -1.28
N GLN A 145 -10.03 2.29 -2.57
CA GLN A 145 -8.99 1.47 -3.20
C GLN A 145 -7.59 1.77 -2.64
N MET A 146 -7.28 3.02 -2.32
CA MET A 146 -5.97 3.40 -1.74
C MET A 146 -5.83 2.89 -0.30
N TRP A 147 -6.88 3.06 0.53
CA TRP A 147 -6.88 2.61 1.92
C TRP A 147 -6.99 1.08 2.06
N ALA A 148 -7.71 0.40 1.18
CA ALA A 148 -7.80 -1.04 1.18
C ALA A 148 -6.42 -1.70 0.98
N THR A 149 -5.56 -1.13 0.13
CA THR A 149 -4.18 -1.63 -0.07
C THR A 149 -3.34 -1.58 1.21
N VAL A 150 -3.60 -0.64 2.13
CA VAL A 150 -2.92 -0.61 3.44
C VAL A 150 -3.21 -1.89 4.23
N LEU A 151 -4.44 -2.38 4.18
CA LEU A 151 -4.83 -3.64 4.86
C LEU A 151 -4.42 -4.87 4.06
N VAL A 152 -4.71 -4.89 2.76
CA VAL A 152 -4.46 -6.03 1.87
C VAL A 152 -2.96 -6.24 1.66
N GLY A 153 -2.27 -5.23 1.13
CA GLY A 153 -0.85 -5.27 0.87
C GLY A 153 -0.03 -5.31 2.16
N GLY A 154 -0.38 -4.49 3.15
CA GLY A 154 0.25 -4.52 4.47
C GLY A 154 0.08 -5.86 5.17
N GLY A 155 -1.12 -6.45 5.11
CA GLY A 155 -1.42 -7.78 5.65
C GLY A 155 -0.63 -8.89 4.96
N ALA A 156 -0.59 -8.88 3.62
CA ALA A 156 0.22 -9.82 2.84
C ALA A 156 1.72 -9.72 3.20
N CYS A 157 2.28 -8.51 3.25
CA CYS A 157 3.68 -8.32 3.65
C CYS A 157 3.94 -8.66 5.11
N ALA A 158 2.95 -8.50 6.01
CA ALA A 158 3.04 -8.92 7.39
C ALA A 158 3.15 -10.45 7.51
N LEU A 159 2.42 -11.20 6.67
CA LEU A 159 2.60 -12.67 6.58
C LEU A 159 4.03 -13.04 6.17
N LEU A 160 4.61 -12.34 5.19
CA LEU A 160 6.00 -12.55 4.75
C LEU A 160 7.02 -12.23 5.84
N ALA A 161 6.78 -11.20 6.64
CA ALA A 161 7.63 -10.83 7.78
C ALA A 161 7.46 -11.74 9.01
N GLY A 162 6.49 -12.66 8.98
CA GLY A 162 6.16 -13.56 10.08
C GLY A 162 5.19 -12.99 11.11
N VAL A 163 4.60 -11.83 10.87
CA VAL A 163 3.54 -11.21 11.69
C VAL A 163 2.19 -11.83 11.31
N ARG A 164 2.02 -13.12 11.62
CA ARG A 164 0.98 -13.98 11.03
C ARG A 164 -0.44 -13.62 11.44
N LYS A 165 -0.74 -13.58 12.75
CA LYS A 165 -2.11 -13.42 13.24
C LYS A 165 -2.74 -12.11 12.78
N LEU A 166 -2.08 -10.99 13.11
CA LEU A 166 -2.63 -9.68 12.75
C LEU A 166 -2.55 -9.41 11.25
N GLY A 167 -1.47 -9.85 10.57
CA GLY A 167 -1.36 -9.77 9.11
C GLY A 167 -2.45 -10.55 8.39
N GLY A 168 -2.77 -11.75 8.86
CA GLY A 168 -3.87 -12.57 8.37
C GLY A 168 -5.23 -11.90 8.59
N ILE A 169 -5.50 -11.38 9.79
CA ILE A 169 -6.76 -10.66 10.07
C ILE A 169 -6.91 -9.45 9.15
N ALA A 170 -5.86 -8.63 9.00
CA ALA A 170 -5.89 -7.46 8.15
C ALA A 170 -6.09 -7.82 6.67
N LEU A 171 -5.40 -8.85 6.18
CA LEU A 171 -5.57 -9.35 4.82
C LEU A 171 -6.98 -9.88 4.60
N LEU A 172 -7.54 -10.65 5.54
CA LEU A 172 -8.89 -11.19 5.47
C LEU A 172 -9.92 -10.06 5.38
N VAL A 173 -9.87 -9.11 6.32
CA VAL A 173 -10.82 -7.98 6.37
C VAL A 173 -10.67 -7.11 5.13
N GLY A 174 -9.44 -6.72 4.77
CA GLY A 174 -9.17 -5.90 3.60
C GLY A 174 -9.63 -6.57 2.31
N ALA A 175 -9.31 -7.85 2.11
CA ALA A 175 -9.70 -8.56 0.89
C ALA A 175 -11.22 -8.76 0.78
N LEU A 176 -11.90 -9.08 1.90
CA LEU A 176 -13.36 -9.18 1.91
C LEU A 176 -14.02 -7.84 1.62
N LEU A 177 -13.59 -6.75 2.26
CA LEU A 177 -14.11 -5.41 1.98
C LEU A 177 -13.88 -5.00 0.51
N SER A 178 -12.67 -5.24 -0.02
CA SER A 178 -12.38 -4.98 -1.43
C SER A 178 -13.28 -5.76 -2.37
N LEU A 179 -13.53 -7.05 -2.09
CA LEU A 179 -14.42 -7.88 -2.90
C LEU A 179 -15.89 -7.46 -2.78
N LEU A 180 -16.32 -7.01 -1.60
CA LEU A 180 -17.69 -6.54 -1.35
C LEU A 180 -17.99 -5.20 -2.05
N VAL A 181 -17.04 -4.27 -2.07
CA VAL A 181 -17.19 -2.95 -2.72
C VAL A 181 -17.06 -3.06 -4.25
N LYS A 182 -16.41 -4.11 -4.74
CA LYS A 182 -16.06 -4.24 -6.16
C LYS A 182 -17.23 -4.17 -7.15
N PRO A 183 -18.39 -4.83 -6.93
CA PRO A 183 -19.51 -4.76 -7.88
C PRO A 183 -20.01 -3.33 -8.09
N ASP A 184 -20.10 -2.56 -7.00
CA ASP A 184 -20.52 -1.16 -7.03
C ASP A 184 -19.50 -0.29 -7.79
N TYR A 185 -18.20 -0.48 -7.51
CA TYR A 185 -17.13 0.18 -8.25
C TYR A 185 -17.14 -0.15 -9.74
N LEU A 186 -17.30 -1.44 -10.10
CA LEU A 186 -17.35 -1.87 -11.50
C LEU A 186 -18.54 -1.26 -12.24
N ARG A 187 -19.71 -1.21 -11.59
CA ARG A 187 -20.88 -0.52 -12.13
C ARG A 187 -20.58 0.95 -12.40
N PHE A 188 -20.02 1.66 -11.41
CA PHE A 188 -19.67 3.07 -11.55
C PHE A 188 -18.72 3.33 -12.73
N VAL A 189 -17.63 2.58 -12.86
CA VAL A 189 -16.67 2.80 -13.95
C VAL A 189 -17.23 2.40 -15.31
N THR A 190 -18.09 1.38 -15.38
CA THR A 190 -18.81 1.01 -16.62
C THR A 190 -19.83 2.06 -17.02
N GLU A 191 -20.55 2.67 -16.08
CA GLU A 191 -21.47 3.78 -16.37
C GLU A 191 -20.72 5.06 -16.79
N THR A 192 -19.51 5.28 -16.25
CA THR A 192 -18.67 6.44 -16.57
C THR A 192 -18.02 6.34 -17.96
N ASP A 193 -17.40 5.20 -18.27
CA ASP A 193 -16.83 4.91 -19.59
C ASP A 193 -16.86 3.39 -19.86
N PRO A 194 -17.87 2.89 -20.58
CA PRO A 194 -18.01 1.46 -20.87
C PRO A 194 -16.83 0.89 -21.66
N SER A 195 -16.20 1.71 -22.52
CA SER A 195 -15.15 1.26 -23.44
C SER A 195 -13.83 1.06 -22.69
N LEU A 196 -13.41 2.05 -21.89
CA LEU A 196 -12.22 1.94 -21.04
C LEU A 196 -12.40 0.85 -19.99
N ALA A 197 -13.59 0.78 -19.37
CA ALA A 197 -13.89 -0.23 -18.38
C ALA A 197 -13.81 -1.65 -18.96
N GLY A 198 -14.40 -1.88 -20.14
CA GLY A 198 -14.36 -3.19 -20.82
C GLY A 198 -12.94 -3.71 -21.04
N MET A 199 -12.00 -2.82 -21.38
CA MET A 199 -10.59 -3.17 -21.60
C MET A 199 -9.86 -3.63 -20.33
N GLN A 200 -10.34 -3.28 -19.13
CA GLN A 200 -9.70 -3.67 -17.86
C GLN A 200 -10.32 -4.91 -17.20
N SER A 201 -11.35 -5.50 -17.81
CA SER A 201 -12.11 -6.64 -17.27
C SER A 201 -11.23 -7.80 -16.79
N THR A 202 -10.22 -8.18 -17.60
CA THR A 202 -9.26 -9.24 -17.24
C THR A 202 -8.42 -8.87 -16.01
N LEU A 203 -7.94 -7.63 -15.91
CA LEU A 203 -7.13 -7.20 -14.77
C LEU A 203 -7.94 -7.25 -13.47
N TRP A 204 -9.20 -6.82 -13.53
CA TRP A 204 -10.11 -6.93 -12.39
C TRP A 204 -10.42 -8.38 -12.05
N ALA A 205 -10.70 -9.24 -13.03
CA ALA A 205 -10.97 -10.65 -12.77
C ALA A 205 -9.78 -11.35 -12.08
N VAL A 206 -8.56 -11.14 -12.58
CA VAL A 206 -7.34 -11.68 -11.98
C VAL A 206 -7.12 -11.13 -10.58
N GLN A 207 -7.32 -9.83 -10.35
CA GLN A 207 -7.20 -9.29 -8.99
C GLN A 207 -8.24 -9.87 -8.02
N ALA A 208 -9.50 -10.09 -8.45
CA ALA A 208 -10.49 -10.73 -7.59
C ALA A 208 -10.07 -12.16 -7.22
N LEU A 209 -9.52 -12.91 -8.17
CA LEU A 209 -8.98 -14.24 -7.91
C LEU A 209 -7.82 -14.19 -6.91
N CYS A 210 -6.87 -13.27 -7.09
CA CYS A 210 -5.76 -13.07 -6.15
C CYS A 210 -6.26 -12.74 -4.73
N LEU A 211 -7.29 -11.89 -4.60
CA LEU A 211 -7.90 -11.58 -3.30
C LEU A 211 -8.62 -12.79 -2.69
N ALA A 212 -9.34 -13.57 -3.47
CA ALA A 212 -10.00 -14.79 -2.98
C ALA A 212 -8.98 -15.82 -2.47
N LEU A 213 -7.86 -15.99 -3.18
CA LEU A 213 -6.73 -16.80 -2.70
C LEU A 213 -6.09 -16.19 -1.44
N GLY A 214 -6.01 -14.87 -1.36
CA GLY A 214 -5.58 -14.13 -0.18
C GLY A 214 -6.46 -14.39 1.05
N VAL A 215 -7.78 -14.43 0.88
CA VAL A 215 -8.75 -14.79 1.94
C VAL A 215 -8.49 -16.20 2.46
N ALA A 216 -8.30 -17.17 1.57
CA ALA A 216 -7.99 -18.54 1.96
C ALA A 216 -6.65 -18.64 2.72
N ALA A 217 -5.61 -17.94 2.22
CA ALA A 217 -4.31 -17.90 2.88
C ALA A 217 -4.38 -17.22 4.25
N ALA A 218 -5.15 -16.13 4.38
CA ALA A 218 -5.39 -15.44 5.62
C ALA A 218 -6.08 -16.34 6.66
N ALA A 219 -7.13 -17.08 6.26
CA ALA A 219 -7.80 -18.03 7.14
C ALA A 219 -6.84 -19.11 7.66
N VAL A 220 -5.98 -19.66 6.78
CA VAL A 220 -4.95 -20.62 7.18
C VAL A 220 -3.94 -20.00 8.15
N ALA A 221 -3.48 -18.77 7.88
CA ALA A 221 -2.51 -18.07 8.73
C ALA A 221 -3.05 -17.74 10.13
N ILE A 222 -4.37 -17.54 10.25
CA ILE A 222 -5.05 -17.28 11.53
C ILE A 222 -5.22 -18.56 12.34
N VAL A 223 -5.64 -19.65 11.70
CA VAL A 223 -6.04 -20.90 12.38
C VAL A 223 -4.86 -21.84 12.65
N LYS A 224 -3.92 -21.96 11.70
CA LYS A 224 -2.84 -22.95 11.81
C LYS A 224 -1.54 -22.32 12.33
N SER A 225 -1.02 -22.85 13.44
CA SER A 225 0.31 -22.51 13.96
C SER A 225 1.45 -23.02 13.05
N GLU A 226 1.30 -24.24 12.53
CA GLU A 226 2.20 -24.95 11.62
C GLU A 226 1.66 -24.90 10.18
N SER A 227 1.66 -23.72 9.56
CA SER A 227 1.28 -23.54 8.16
C SER A 227 2.47 -23.76 7.20
N ALA A 228 2.22 -24.29 6.00
CA ALA A 228 3.23 -24.36 4.93
C ALA A 228 3.71 -22.94 4.56
N LYS A 229 4.90 -22.57 5.06
CA LYS A 229 5.50 -21.22 4.88
C LYS A 229 5.56 -20.81 3.42
N ALA A 230 5.91 -21.75 2.54
CA ALA A 230 6.00 -21.53 1.10
C ALA A 230 4.63 -21.16 0.48
N THR A 231 3.55 -21.82 0.90
CA THR A 231 2.21 -21.57 0.38
C THR A 231 1.68 -20.20 0.83
N LEU A 232 1.87 -19.84 2.10
CA LEU A 232 1.51 -18.50 2.58
C LEU A 232 2.31 -17.40 1.87
N ALA A 233 3.60 -17.64 1.63
CA ALA A 233 4.43 -16.71 0.88
C ALA A 233 3.97 -16.55 -0.58
N LEU A 234 3.67 -17.67 -1.26
CA LEU A 234 3.15 -17.65 -2.62
C LEU A 234 1.83 -16.87 -2.71
N CYS A 235 0.89 -17.13 -1.81
CA CYS A 235 -0.38 -16.41 -1.77
C CYS A 235 -0.19 -14.92 -1.45
N ALA A 236 0.68 -14.56 -0.51
CA ALA A 236 0.98 -13.17 -0.19
C ALA A 236 1.58 -12.43 -1.40
N CYS A 237 2.52 -13.05 -2.12
CA CYS A 237 3.05 -12.51 -3.37
C CYS A 237 1.95 -12.36 -4.44
N GLY A 238 1.08 -13.36 -4.58
CA GLY A 238 -0.07 -13.32 -5.49
C GLY A 238 -1.03 -12.18 -5.18
N VAL A 239 -1.27 -11.87 -3.89
CA VAL A 239 -2.07 -10.72 -3.46
C VAL A 239 -1.42 -9.40 -3.87
N ILE A 240 -0.10 -9.25 -3.68
CA ILE A 240 0.63 -8.03 -4.11
C ILE A 240 0.56 -7.87 -5.63
N VAL A 241 0.71 -8.96 -6.40
CA VAL A 241 0.50 -8.94 -7.85
C VAL A 241 -0.92 -8.50 -8.20
N GLY A 242 -1.93 -9.02 -7.49
CA GLY A 242 -3.32 -8.57 -7.64
C GLY A 242 -3.49 -7.07 -7.43
N GLU A 243 -2.91 -6.52 -6.36
CA GLU A 243 -2.96 -5.08 -6.07
C GLU A 243 -2.27 -4.25 -7.17
N LEU A 244 -1.12 -4.71 -7.69
CA LEU A 244 -0.45 -4.08 -8.83
C LEU A 244 -1.33 -4.09 -10.08
N LEU A 245 -1.97 -5.22 -10.41
CA LEU A 245 -2.86 -5.33 -11.57
C LEU A 245 -4.09 -4.43 -11.45
N SER A 246 -4.71 -4.35 -10.26
CA SER A 246 -5.82 -3.43 -10.03
C SER A 246 -5.37 -1.97 -10.09
N ARG A 247 -4.14 -1.67 -9.70
CA ARG A 247 -3.59 -0.32 -9.80
C ARG A 247 -3.27 0.06 -11.24
N ILE A 248 -2.79 -0.87 -12.07
CA ILE A 248 -2.68 -0.69 -13.53
C ILE A 248 -4.06 -0.39 -14.12
N ALA A 249 -5.07 -1.19 -13.79
CA ALA A 249 -6.43 -0.97 -14.25
C ALA A 249 -6.96 0.43 -13.86
N PHE A 250 -6.68 0.87 -12.63
CA PHE A 250 -7.03 2.21 -12.15
C PHE A 250 -6.39 3.33 -12.98
N TYR A 251 -5.07 3.27 -13.24
CA TYR A 251 -4.41 4.30 -14.05
C TYR A 251 -4.84 4.28 -15.52
N ASN A 252 -5.23 3.12 -16.05
CA ASN A 252 -5.76 3.02 -17.41
C ASN A 252 -7.15 3.65 -17.58
N LEU A 253 -7.86 3.99 -16.48
CA LEU A 253 -9.12 4.73 -16.53
C LEU A 253 -8.92 6.24 -16.69
N TRP A 254 -7.71 6.68 -17.00
CA TRP A 254 -7.46 8.08 -17.31
C TRP A 254 -8.17 8.48 -18.61
N ALA A 255 -9.22 9.29 -18.46
CA ALA A 255 -9.88 10.00 -19.53
C ALA A 255 -10.13 11.42 -19.05
N VAL A 256 -9.79 12.42 -19.86
CA VAL A 256 -10.12 13.82 -19.55
C VAL A 256 -11.62 13.98 -19.73
N ALA A 257 -12.32 14.40 -18.68
CA ALA A 257 -13.73 14.75 -18.76
C ALA A 257 -13.91 15.89 -19.77
N LEU A 258 -14.73 15.65 -20.81
CA LEU A 258 -15.11 16.65 -21.81
C LEU A 258 -16.10 17.66 -21.25
#